data_AF-A0A2M8CKL8-F1
#
_entry.id   AF-A0A2M8CKL8-F1
#
_cell.length_a   1.000
_cell.length_b   1.000
_cell.length_c   1.000
_cell.angle_alpha   90.00
_cell.angle_beta   90.00
_cell.angle_gamma   90.00
#
_symmetry.space_group_name_H-M   'P 1'
#
loop_
_entity.id
_entity.type
_entity.pdbx_description
1 polymer ?
#
loop_
_entity_poly.entity_id
_entity_poly.type
_entity_poly.pdbx_seq_one_letter_code
_entity_poly.pdbx_strand_id
1 'polypeptide(L)'
;YYYPAMSPDVLDAMVDKGYKGIIFVGTGLGHVNKELYPAIERAHAKGVHMFMTLQTIWGFVHMFVYDTGRDMMAKGIVPAGNMLPEVAWVKLSWILGQTEDPEKVKEMMLTPINDEITQREPYNGYLVYQGGVPEVEEFIKRVHK
;
A
#
# COMPACT_ATOMS: atom_id res chain seq x y z
N TYR A 1 -8.74 -1.04 6.66
CA TYR A 1 -8.49 0.14 7.50
C TYR A 1 -8.13 -0.28 8.90
N TYR A 2 -6.89 -0.04 9.30
CA TYR A 2 -6.42 -0.31 10.65
C TYR A 2 -7.03 0.69 11.66
N TYR A 3 -7.20 0.25 12.91
CA TYR A 3 -7.60 1.09 14.03
C TYR A 3 -6.94 0.59 15.33
N PRO A 4 -6.83 1.43 16.38
CA PRO A 4 -6.16 1.04 17.62
C PRO A 4 -6.74 -0.24 18.24
N ALA A 5 -5.86 -1.14 18.68
CA ALA A 5 -6.22 -2.43 19.26
C ALA A 5 -7.07 -3.33 18.36
N MET A 6 -6.96 -3.18 17.03
CA MET A 6 -7.54 -4.12 16.08
C MET A 6 -7.14 -5.55 16.42
N SER A 7 -8.15 -6.41 16.53
CA SER A 7 -8.00 -7.84 16.76
C SER A 7 -7.62 -8.56 15.44
N PRO A 8 -6.90 -9.70 15.52
CA PRO A 8 -6.53 -10.49 14.35
C PRO A 8 -7.70 -11.24 13.70
N ASP A 9 -8.84 -11.37 14.39
CA ASP A 9 -10.02 -12.12 13.96
C ASP A 9 -10.50 -11.79 12.54
N VAL A 10 -10.52 -10.52 12.15
CA VAL A 10 -10.95 -10.12 10.80
C VAL A 10 -9.97 -10.62 9.74
N LEU A 11 -8.66 -10.51 9.99
CA LEU A 11 -7.62 -10.98 9.08
C LEU A 11 -7.68 -12.51 8.97
N ASP A 12 -7.79 -13.20 10.10
CA ASP A 12 -7.91 -14.66 10.12
C ASP A 12 -9.16 -15.15 9.38
N ALA A 13 -10.30 -14.47 9.57
CA ALA A 13 -11.53 -14.77 8.86
C ALA A 13 -11.39 -14.60 7.35
N MET A 14 -10.73 -13.54 6.87
CA MET A 14 -10.46 -13.36 5.44
C MET A 14 -9.58 -14.50 4.89
N VAL A 15 -8.53 -14.88 5.62
CA VAL A 15 -7.63 -15.97 5.26
C VAL A 15 -8.38 -17.32 5.23
N ASP A 16 -9.31 -17.56 6.15
CA ASP A 16 -10.13 -18.78 6.18
C ASP A 16 -11.22 -18.83 5.13
N LYS A 17 -11.71 -17.68 4.69
CA LYS A 17 -12.61 -17.57 3.53
C LYS A 17 -11.88 -17.66 2.19
N GLY A 18 -10.55 -17.83 2.19
CA GLY A 18 -9.77 -18.06 0.98
C GLY A 18 -9.50 -16.79 0.16
N TYR A 19 -9.54 -15.62 0.79
CA TYR A 19 -9.12 -14.38 0.14
C TYR A 19 -7.66 -14.48 -0.33
N LYS A 20 -7.39 -14.06 -1.57
CA LYS A 20 -6.07 -14.18 -2.22
C LYS A 20 -5.16 -12.98 -1.98
N GLY A 21 -5.73 -11.83 -1.65
CA GLY A 21 -5.00 -10.59 -1.49
C GLY A 21 -5.64 -9.67 -0.45
N ILE A 22 -4.81 -8.93 0.27
CA ILE A 22 -5.21 -8.01 1.34
C ILE A 22 -4.44 -6.70 1.22
N ILE A 23 -5.17 -5.59 1.19
CA ILE A 23 -4.61 -4.23 1.28
C ILE A 23 -4.78 -3.74 2.71
N PHE A 24 -3.66 -3.55 3.40
CA PHE A 24 -3.60 -2.93 4.71
C PHE A 24 -3.58 -1.42 4.53
N VAL A 25 -4.52 -0.73 5.18
CA VAL A 25 -4.51 0.74 5.27
C VAL A 25 -4.00 1.08 6.66
N GLY A 26 -2.69 1.25 6.76
CA GLY A 26 -1.96 1.38 8.02
C GLY A 26 -1.84 2.82 8.51
N THR A 27 -1.38 2.96 9.74
CA THR A 27 -1.13 4.27 10.38
C THR A 27 0.20 4.88 9.95
N GLY A 28 0.29 6.21 9.91
CA GLY A 28 1.55 6.95 9.74
C GLY A 28 2.33 6.54 8.49
N LEU A 29 3.50 5.93 8.67
CA LEU A 29 4.37 5.43 7.58
C LEU A 29 4.06 3.97 7.16
N GLY A 30 2.92 3.43 7.57
CA GLY A 30 2.44 2.09 7.21
C GLY A 30 2.61 1.09 8.35
N HIS A 31 1.88 1.30 9.45
CA HIS A 31 1.96 0.46 10.65
C HIS A 31 0.62 -0.10 11.13
N VAL A 32 0.69 -1.30 11.72
CA VAL A 32 -0.35 -1.92 12.55
C VAL A 32 0.26 -2.38 13.89
N ASN A 33 -0.58 -2.76 14.86
CA ASN A 33 -0.12 -3.29 16.14
C ASN A 33 0.44 -4.71 16.04
N LYS A 34 1.19 -5.12 17.06
CA LYS A 34 1.90 -6.42 17.08
C LYS A 34 0.96 -7.61 17.25
N GLU A 35 -0.24 -7.41 17.79
CA GLU A 35 -1.25 -8.45 17.95
C GLU A 35 -1.74 -9.01 16.60
N LEU A 36 -1.59 -8.25 15.51
CA LEU A 36 -1.88 -8.72 14.15
C LEU A 36 -0.76 -9.60 13.56
N TYR A 37 0.45 -9.59 14.13
CA TYR A 37 1.61 -10.25 13.52
C TYR A 37 1.43 -11.76 13.32
N PRO A 38 0.87 -12.53 14.27
CA PRO A 38 0.61 -13.95 14.05
C PRO A 38 -0.34 -14.20 12.87
N ALA A 39 -1.38 -13.38 12.71
CA ALA A 39 -2.33 -13.50 11.60
C ALA A 39 -1.70 -13.07 10.26
N ILE A 40 -0.79 -12.09 10.26
CA ILE A 40 0.01 -11.70 9.09
C ILE A 40 0.93 -12.85 8.67
N GLU A 41 1.68 -13.45 9.59
CA GLU A 41 2.56 -14.60 9.30
C GLU A 41 1.77 -15.78 8.74
N ARG A 42 0.58 -16.04 9.32
CA ARG A 42 -0.33 -17.08 8.84
C ARG A 42 -0.86 -16.78 7.44
N ALA A 43 -1.25 -15.54 7.15
CA ALA A 43 -1.69 -15.11 5.83
C ALA A 43 -0.58 -15.31 4.80
N HIS A 44 0.66 -14.91 5.14
CA HIS A 44 1.83 -15.10 4.30
C HIS A 44 2.10 -16.58 4.02
N ALA A 45 2.06 -17.44 5.05
CA ALA A 45 2.24 -18.88 4.92
C ALA A 45 1.17 -19.55 4.04
N LYS A 46 -0.05 -18.99 3.99
CA LYS A 46 -1.12 -19.43 3.07
C LYS A 46 -1.01 -18.84 1.65
N GLY A 47 0.04 -18.05 1.37
CA GLY A 47 0.25 -17.44 0.05
C GLY A 47 -0.65 -16.25 -0.25
N VAL A 48 -1.21 -15.59 0.78
CA VAL A 48 -2.02 -14.37 0.60
C VAL A 48 -1.09 -13.20 0.27
N HIS A 49 -1.37 -12.48 -0.82
CA HIS A 49 -0.64 -11.27 -1.16
C HIS A 49 -1.00 -10.14 -0.20
N MET A 50 -0.02 -9.49 0.41
CA MET A 50 -0.25 -8.44 1.39
C MET A 50 0.50 -7.17 1.03
N PHE A 51 -0.23 -6.08 0.83
CA PHE A 51 0.34 -4.77 0.53
C PHE A 51 -0.09 -3.73 1.57
N MET A 52 0.80 -2.81 1.89
CA MET A 52 0.56 -1.71 2.82
C MET A 52 0.36 -0.40 2.05
N THR A 53 -0.72 0.30 2.37
CA THR A 53 -1.03 1.70 2.01
C THR A 53 -1.28 2.50 3.30
N LEU A 54 -1.58 3.80 3.18
CA LEU A 54 -1.70 4.70 4.32
C LEU A 54 -3.11 5.22 4.54
N GLN A 55 -3.52 5.28 5.81
CA GLN A 55 -4.74 5.97 6.21
C GLN A 55 -4.66 7.49 6.06
N THR A 56 -3.44 8.04 5.98
CA THR A 56 -3.21 9.48 5.82
C THR A 56 -3.55 9.95 4.42
N ILE A 57 -3.78 9.04 3.46
CA ILE A 57 -4.08 9.26 2.04
C ILE A 57 -2.89 9.88 1.29
N TRP A 58 -2.32 10.96 1.81
CA TRP A 58 -1.10 11.60 1.35
C TRP A 58 0.12 11.02 2.06
N GLY A 59 1.25 10.94 1.36
CA GLY A 59 2.49 10.38 1.88
C GLY A 59 2.93 9.08 1.21
N PHE A 60 4.17 8.70 1.49
CA PHE A 60 4.74 7.40 1.14
C PHE A 60 4.72 6.42 2.31
N VAL A 61 4.36 5.18 2.02
CA VAL A 61 4.62 4.04 2.90
C VAL A 61 6.13 3.89 3.03
N HIS A 62 6.66 4.05 4.25
CA HIS A 62 8.10 4.04 4.52
C HIS A 62 8.43 3.12 5.70
N MET A 63 8.16 1.83 5.52
CA MET A 63 8.33 0.79 6.54
C MET A 63 9.80 0.51 6.93
N PHE A 64 10.78 1.19 6.32
CA PHE A 64 12.19 1.09 6.69
C PHE A 64 12.61 2.01 7.84
N VAL A 65 11.77 2.95 8.31
CA VAL A 65 12.16 3.90 9.38
C VAL A 65 12.13 3.23 10.75
N TYR A 66 10.97 2.68 11.13
CA TYR A 66 10.74 2.07 12.45
C TYR A 66 10.90 0.55 12.42
N ASP A 67 11.31 -0.04 13.55
CA ASP A 67 11.47 -1.49 13.71
C ASP A 67 10.20 -2.27 13.34
N THR A 68 9.04 -1.79 13.78
CA THR A 68 7.74 -2.41 13.50
C THR A 68 7.46 -2.53 12.00
N GLY A 69 7.92 -1.56 11.21
CA GLY A 69 7.85 -1.60 9.74
C GLY A 69 8.67 -2.74 9.16
N ARG A 70 9.92 -2.88 9.61
CA ARG A 70 10.84 -3.95 9.18
C ARG A 70 10.31 -5.33 9.57
N ASP A 71 9.77 -5.47 10.78
CA ASP A 71 9.16 -6.71 11.25
C ASP A 71 8.00 -7.17 10.36
N MET A 72 7.11 -6.26 9.98
CA MET A 72 5.98 -6.57 9.09
C MET A 72 6.43 -6.93 7.67
N MET A 73 7.47 -6.27 7.15
CA MET A 73 8.04 -6.65 5.85
C MET A 73 8.65 -8.05 5.86
N ALA A 74 9.37 -8.40 6.94
CA ALA A 74 9.90 -9.75 7.12
C ALA A 74 8.79 -10.82 7.23
N LYS A 75 7.57 -10.42 7.62
CA LYS A 75 6.38 -11.27 7.70
C LYS A 75 5.55 -11.30 6.40
N GLY A 76 6.03 -10.67 5.33
CA GLY A 76 5.44 -10.75 4.00
C GLY A 76 4.60 -9.56 3.56
N ILE A 77 4.52 -8.47 4.35
CA ILE A 77 3.86 -7.23 3.91
C ILE A 77 4.78 -6.46 2.96
N VAL A 78 4.24 -6.02 1.82
CA VAL A 78 4.97 -5.23 0.83
C VAL A 78 4.52 -3.76 0.87
N PRO A 79 5.42 -2.77 1.02
CA PRO A 79 5.05 -1.35 0.97
C PRO A 79 4.66 -0.93 -0.45
N ALA A 80 3.48 -0.32 -0.62
CA ALA A 80 2.94 0.07 -1.93
C ALA A 80 3.24 1.54 -2.33
N GLY A 81 4.35 2.11 -1.85
CA GLY A 81 4.75 3.48 -2.17
C GLY A 81 3.72 4.50 -1.69
N ASN A 82 3.31 5.42 -2.57
CA ASN A 82 2.27 6.42 -2.32
C ASN A 82 0.92 6.06 -2.97
N MET A 83 0.71 4.79 -3.32
CA MET A 83 -0.54 4.35 -3.95
C MET A 83 -1.72 4.52 -2.98
N LEU A 84 -2.82 5.09 -3.48
CA LEU A 84 -4.04 5.23 -2.69
C LEU A 84 -4.60 3.86 -2.29
N PRO A 85 -5.19 3.71 -1.09
CA PRO A 85 -5.81 2.47 -0.65
C PRO A 85 -6.78 1.85 -1.66
N GLU A 86 -7.67 2.67 -2.20
CA GLU A 86 -8.71 2.25 -3.15
C GLU A 86 -8.09 1.85 -4.50
N VAL A 87 -7.05 2.55 -4.94
CA VAL A 87 -6.33 2.22 -6.18
C VAL A 87 -5.56 0.91 -6.01
N ALA A 88 -4.90 0.71 -4.87
CA ALA A 88 -4.22 -0.55 -4.55
C ALA A 88 -5.18 -1.74 -4.52
N TRP A 89 -6.40 -1.52 -4.00
CA TRP A 89 -7.45 -2.54 -4.00
C TRP A 89 -7.88 -2.91 -5.43
N VAL A 90 -8.23 -1.92 -6.27
CA VAL A 90 -8.61 -2.17 -7.67
C VAL A 90 -7.47 -2.81 -8.45
N LYS A 91 -6.24 -2.31 -8.29
CA LYS A 91 -5.06 -2.80 -9.00
C LYS A 91 -4.76 -4.25 -8.65
N LEU A 92 -4.81 -4.62 -7.37
CA LEU A 92 -4.61 -6.01 -6.96
C LEU A 92 -5.72 -6.92 -7.51
N SER A 93 -6.98 -6.48 -7.48
CA SER A 93 -8.08 -7.23 -8.09
C SER A 93 -7.87 -7.46 -9.59
N TRP A 94 -7.39 -6.45 -10.32
CA TRP A 94 -7.08 -6.58 -11.74
C TRP A 94 -5.91 -7.55 -11.98
N ILE A 95 -4.81 -7.43 -11.22
CA ILE A 95 -3.59 -8.26 -11.35
C ILE A 95 -3.89 -9.73 -11.09
N LEU A 96 -4.70 -10.05 -10.08
CA LEU A 96 -5.07 -11.42 -9.77
C LEU A 96 -5.96 -12.07 -10.85
N GLY A 97 -6.54 -11.27 -11.74
CA GLY A 97 -7.16 -11.76 -12.97
C GLY A 97 -6.17 -12.05 -14.10
N GLN A 98 -4.91 -11.64 -13.98
CA GLN A 98 -3.87 -11.80 -15.00
C GLN A 98 -2.86 -12.91 -14.65
N THR A 99 -2.53 -13.09 -13.37
CA THR A 99 -1.51 -14.03 -12.91
C THR A 99 -1.73 -14.47 -11.47
N GLU A 100 -1.32 -15.70 -11.17
CA GLU A 100 -1.26 -16.26 -9.81
C GLU A 100 0.18 -16.38 -9.28
N ASP A 101 1.19 -16.05 -10.09
CA ASP A 101 2.60 -16.08 -9.67
C ASP A 101 2.89 -14.95 -8.66
N PRO A 102 3.26 -15.27 -7.40
CA PRO A 102 3.47 -14.25 -6.38
C PRO A 102 4.52 -13.20 -6.70
N GLU A 103 5.60 -13.59 -7.38
CA GLU A 103 6.64 -12.62 -7.76
C GLU A 103 6.13 -11.71 -8.85
N LYS A 104 5.35 -12.24 -9.80
CA LYS A 104 4.73 -11.41 -10.85
C LYS A 104 3.66 -10.48 -10.29
N VAL A 105 2.84 -10.95 -9.34
CA VAL A 105 1.85 -10.10 -8.64
C VAL A 105 2.56 -8.93 -7.96
N LYS A 106 3.64 -9.21 -7.23
CA LYS A 106 4.45 -8.18 -6.55
C LYS A 106 5.07 -7.20 -7.54
N GLU A 107 5.69 -7.70 -8.62
CA GLU A 107 6.27 -6.88 -9.68
C GLU A 107 5.22 -5.93 -10.29
N MET A 108 4.05 -6.46 -10.66
CA MET A 108 2.98 -5.67 -11.27
C MET A 108 2.36 -4.66 -10.30
N MET A 109 2.23 -5.01 -9.01
CA MET A 109 1.76 -4.08 -7.99
C MET A 109 2.70 -2.90 -7.81
N LEU A 110 4.02 -3.13 -7.85
CA LEU A 110 5.04 -2.10 -7.64
C LEU A 110 5.44 -1.34 -8.92
N THR A 111 5.04 -1.82 -10.09
CA THR A 111 5.28 -1.14 -11.37
C THR A 111 4.16 -0.15 -11.66
N PRO A 112 4.43 1.16 -11.85
CA PRO A 112 3.42 2.13 -12.24
C PRO A 112 2.81 1.79 -13.61
N ILE A 113 1.48 1.80 -13.73
CA ILE A 113 0.75 1.50 -14.98
C ILE A 113 0.06 2.75 -15.53
N ASN A 114 -0.51 3.56 -14.66
CA ASN A 114 -1.29 4.76 -14.97
C ASN A 114 -1.12 5.81 -13.85
N ASP A 115 0.14 6.12 -13.53
CA ASP A 115 0.56 7.15 -12.56
C ASP A 115 0.12 6.93 -11.11
N GLU A 116 -0.29 5.71 -10.75
CA GLU A 116 -0.76 5.40 -9.39
C GLU A 116 0.35 5.29 -8.33
N ILE A 117 1.62 5.20 -8.76
CA ILE A 117 2.79 5.31 -7.91
C ILE A 117 3.71 6.38 -8.52
N THR A 118 4.16 7.30 -7.69
CA THR A 118 5.17 8.30 -8.06
C THR A 118 6.56 7.89 -7.55
N GLN A 119 7.62 8.36 -8.21
CA GLN A 119 9.00 8.06 -7.74
C GLN A 119 9.37 8.81 -6.45
N ARG A 120 8.76 9.98 -6.22
CA ARG A 120 8.97 10.82 -5.03
C ARG A 120 7.77 11.75 -4.86
N GLU A 121 7.54 12.19 -3.63
CA GLU A 121 6.50 13.18 -3.37
C GLU A 121 6.92 14.53 -3.95
N PRO A 122 6.12 15.14 -4.84
CA PRO A 122 6.38 16.51 -5.26
C PRO A 122 6.05 17.47 -4.13
N TYR A 123 6.60 18.69 -4.17
CA TYR A 123 6.38 19.71 -3.13
C TYR A 123 4.89 20.08 -2.95
N ASN A 124 4.05 19.81 -3.94
CA ASN A 124 2.61 20.04 -3.96
C ASN A 124 1.77 18.74 -3.86
N GLY A 125 2.40 17.59 -3.54
CA GLY A 125 1.74 16.28 -3.49
C GLY A 125 0.64 16.14 -2.43
N TYR A 126 0.54 17.10 -1.51
CA TYR A 126 -0.48 17.17 -0.46
C TYR A 126 -1.85 17.69 -0.95
N LEU A 127 -1.91 18.22 -2.17
CA LEU A 127 -3.18 18.48 -2.84
C LEU A 127 -3.59 17.19 -3.55
N VAL A 128 -4.89 16.85 -3.53
CA VAL A 128 -5.53 15.59 -4.03
C VAL A 128 -5.17 15.21 -5.48
N TYR A 129 -4.36 15.99 -6.17
CA TYR A 129 -3.97 15.82 -7.56
C TYR A 129 -2.78 14.89 -7.82
N GLN A 130 -2.24 14.13 -6.86
CA GLN A 130 -1.15 13.13 -7.05
C GLN A 130 -0.17 13.47 -8.20
N GLY A 131 0.44 14.66 -8.15
CA GLY A 131 1.25 15.19 -9.25
C GLY A 131 0.50 16.24 -10.05
N GLY A 132 0.91 17.49 -9.88
CA GLY A 132 0.30 18.63 -10.54
C GLY A 132 0.09 18.40 -12.03
N VAL A 133 -1.07 18.82 -12.53
CA VAL A 133 -1.39 18.83 -13.96
C VAL A 133 -0.26 19.58 -14.69
N PRO A 134 0.44 18.97 -15.68
CA PRO A 134 1.61 19.58 -16.32
C PRO A 134 1.35 21.00 -16.81
N GLU A 135 0.15 21.24 -17.32
CA GLU A 135 -0.34 22.53 -17.79
C GLU A 135 -0.41 23.57 -16.66
N VAL A 136 -0.80 23.15 -15.45
CA VAL A 136 -0.85 24.01 -14.26
C VAL A 136 0.56 24.28 -13.75
N GLU A 137 1.45 23.30 -13.74
CA GLU A 137 2.85 23.53 -13.37
C GLU A 137 3.55 24.48 -14.33
N GLU A 138 3.31 24.32 -15.64
CA GLU A 138 3.86 25.18 -16.67
C GLU A 138 3.32 26.62 -16.54
N PHE A 139 2.03 26.78 -16.24
CA PHE A 139 1.45 28.07 -15.93
C PHE A 139 2.12 28.71 -14.70
N ILE A 140 2.18 28.02 -13.56
CA ILE A 140 2.77 28.55 -12.31
C ILE A 140 4.22 29.01 -12.53
N LYS A 141 5.04 28.22 -13.24
CA LYS A 141 6.43 28.59 -13.59
C LYS A 141 6.55 29.85 -14.44
N ARG A 142 5.52 30.18 -15.25
CA ARG A 142 5.52 31.40 -16.08
C ARG A 142 5.12 32.64 -15.29
N VAL A 143 4.21 32.53 -14.32
CA VAL A 143 3.68 33.68 -13.55
C VAL A 143 4.41 33.96 -12.24
N HIS A 144 5.02 32.96 -11.60
CA HIS A 144 5.86 33.17 -10.41
C HIS A 144 7.34 33.11 -10.82
N LYS A 145 7.99 34.28 -10.93
CA LYS A 145 9.45 34.44 -11.06
C LYS A 145 9.99 35.14 -9.81
#